data_AF-G3J8R3-F1
#
_entry.id   AF-G3J8R3-F1
#
_cell.length_a   1.000
_cell.length_b   1.000
_cell.length_c   1.000
_cell.angle_alpha   90.00
_cell.angle_beta   90.00
_cell.angle_gamma   90.00
#
_symmetry.space_group_name_H-M   'P 1'
#
loop_
_entity.id
_entity.type
_entity.pdbx_description
1 polymer ?
#
loop_
_entity_poly.entity_id
_entity_poly.type
_entity_poly.pdbx_seq_one_letter_code
_entity_poly.pdbx_strand_id
1 'polypeptide(L)'
;MLNIPRRVRKRLLQTAILGLVILSVSYIVLPPDSSIRLALRFNAVRASAAVRGATEDRDAWLRQPAPYKLDLREDVGYLIKTGYGTRHRVPLQLAALQGSYGGGLLGEEGKDYVVVGDWTTVDGKDAKAIGVPVHDVLKMVREYGDGDWRAHHRLKKYQTLQSAIQAGDEETALGIGRSVGWELDALKFAPGMELMYKTMPNKKWYLILDDDTFVVKSTLNLLLTHLNPENPHYIGNAVGDFRGRFAHGGSAIIISGEAMRQLFRRKDVVRQAYVESLDEKWGDRLVATTFLKLGIYLEERYAHHFNGEAPEETRITREKYCAPILSFHSLRTAAATTRVSKVVGTATKPVRWGELMELFRPAAAARGQDHVGPADKQVRTWGLVKKASDCQRKCEVENSKWCLAWTYDARKEACQASPWMVPGADGAEGKVSGYNKEAVKRMQAGCA
;
A
#
# COMPACT_ATOMS: atom_id res chain seq x y z
N MET A 1 31.40 -41.02 12.10
CA MET A 1 30.60 -40.56 13.26
C MET A 1 31.56 -40.24 14.39
N LEU A 2 31.68 -38.97 14.81
CA LEU A 2 32.55 -38.59 15.94
C LEU A 2 32.00 -39.20 17.24
N ASN A 3 32.78 -40.07 17.88
CA ASN A 3 32.39 -40.76 19.11
C ASN A 3 32.59 -39.82 20.31
N ILE A 4 31.69 -38.84 20.47
CA ILE A 4 31.76 -37.84 21.54
C ILE A 4 31.34 -38.50 22.87
N PRO A 5 32.17 -38.45 23.93
CA PRO A 5 31.84 -39.05 25.23
C PRO A 5 30.51 -38.51 25.78
N ARG A 6 29.68 -39.38 26.38
CA ARG A 6 28.34 -39.04 26.90
C ARG A 6 28.34 -37.84 27.86
N ARG A 7 29.39 -37.69 28.67
CA ARG A 7 29.58 -36.53 29.57
C ARG A 7 29.81 -35.22 28.80
N VAL A 8 30.58 -35.26 27.73
CA VAL A 8 30.84 -34.10 26.85
C VAL A 8 29.57 -33.74 26.09
N ARG A 9 28.82 -34.72 25.57
CA ARG A 9 27.52 -34.48 24.93
C ARG A 9 26.51 -33.81 25.88
N LYS A 10 26.45 -34.26 27.14
CA LYS A 10 25.58 -33.65 28.16
C LYS A 10 25.98 -32.20 28.46
N ARG A 11 27.28 -31.92 28.61
CA ARG A 11 27.78 -30.55 28.83
C ARG A 11 27.52 -29.65 27.62
N LEU A 12 27.77 -30.13 26.40
CA LEU A 12 27.48 -29.39 25.16
C LEU A 12 26.00 -29.05 25.02
N LEU A 13 25.12 -30.01 25.35
CA LEU A 13 23.67 -29.77 25.35
C LEU A 13 23.28 -28.73 26.41
N GLN A 14 23.82 -28.82 27.63
CA GLN A 14 23.57 -27.84 28.69
C GLN A 14 24.06 -26.44 28.32
N THR A 15 25.25 -26.32 27.73
CA THR A 15 25.77 -25.03 27.25
C THR A 15 24.95 -24.49 26.07
N ALA A 16 24.48 -25.35 25.18
CA ALA A 16 23.60 -24.94 24.07
C ALA A 16 22.24 -24.45 24.58
N ILE A 17 21.63 -25.15 25.55
CA ILE A 17 20.38 -24.73 26.20
C ILE A 17 20.60 -23.38 26.91
N LEU A 18 21.68 -23.24 27.70
CA LEU A 18 21.98 -21.98 28.38
C LEU A 18 22.20 -20.84 27.37
N GLY A 19 22.92 -21.10 26.27
CA GLY A 19 23.09 -20.14 25.18
C GLY A 19 21.76 -19.74 24.54
N LEU A 20 20.86 -20.70 24.28
CA LEU A 20 19.53 -20.43 23.75
C LEU A 20 18.69 -19.60 24.72
N VAL A 21 18.75 -19.88 26.02
CA VAL A 21 18.06 -19.10 27.05
C VAL A 21 18.60 -17.67 27.08
N ILE A 22 19.92 -17.48 27.09
CA ILE A 22 20.55 -16.16 27.08
C ILE A 22 20.13 -15.38 25.82
N LEU A 23 20.21 -15.99 24.64
CA LEU A 23 19.79 -15.35 23.39
C LEU A 23 18.30 -14.98 23.40
N SER A 24 17.45 -15.84 23.96
CA SER A 24 16.01 -15.60 24.06
C SER A 24 15.71 -14.45 25.02
N VAL A 25 16.34 -14.43 26.19
CA VAL A 25 16.22 -13.33 27.16
C VAL A 25 16.72 -12.02 26.56
N SER A 26 17.89 -12.02 25.92
CA SER A 26 18.43 -10.85 25.23
C SER A 26 17.48 -10.33 24.16
N TYR A 27 16.83 -11.21 23.39
CA TYR A 27 15.84 -10.81 22.39
C TYR A 27 14.59 -10.16 23.01
N ILE A 28 14.11 -10.68 24.15
CA ILE A 28 12.92 -10.17 24.85
C ILE A 28 13.20 -8.79 25.48
N VAL A 29 14.40 -8.61 26.04
CA VAL A 29 14.81 -7.36 26.70
C VAL A 29 15.07 -6.23 25.70
N LEU A 30 15.47 -6.56 24.46
CA LEU A 30 15.66 -5.54 23.43
C LEU A 30 14.34 -4.81 23.12
N PRO A 31 14.38 -3.46 23.05
CA PRO A 31 13.25 -2.67 22.60
C PRO A 31 12.66 -3.22 21.30
N PRO A 32 11.32 -3.22 21.14
CA PRO A 32 10.69 -3.82 19.97
C PRO A 32 11.14 -3.22 18.62
N ASP A 33 11.59 -1.97 18.62
CA ASP A 33 12.13 -1.18 17.50
C ASP A 33 13.68 -1.20 17.40
N SER A 34 14.36 -1.99 18.24
CA SER A 34 15.82 -2.14 18.17
C SER A 34 16.27 -2.71 16.82
N SER A 35 17.28 -2.09 16.21
CA SER A 35 17.85 -2.53 14.92
C SER A 35 18.27 -4.02 14.90
N ILE A 36 18.75 -4.55 16.03
CA ILE A 36 19.12 -5.97 16.14
C ILE A 36 17.88 -6.86 16.04
N ARG A 37 16.83 -6.52 16.80
CA ARG A 37 15.56 -7.25 16.83
C ARG A 37 14.87 -7.20 15.47
N LEU A 38 14.88 -6.03 14.82
CA LEU A 38 14.34 -5.85 13.48
C LEU A 38 15.10 -6.65 12.43
N ALA A 39 16.44 -6.65 12.46
CA ALA A 39 17.25 -7.45 11.54
C ALA A 39 16.98 -8.96 11.68
N LEU A 40 16.91 -9.47 12.92
CA LEU A 40 16.59 -10.88 13.19
C LEU A 40 15.19 -11.23 12.67
N ARG A 41 14.18 -10.40 12.98
CA ARG A 41 12.81 -10.60 12.51
C ARG A 41 12.72 -10.58 10.99
N PHE A 42 13.34 -9.60 10.34
CA PHE A 42 13.35 -9.46 8.88
C PHE A 42 13.88 -10.71 8.19
N ASN A 43 15.03 -11.21 8.65
CA ASN A 43 15.62 -12.42 8.07
C ASN A 43 14.79 -13.67 8.38
N ALA A 44 14.23 -13.81 9.59
CA ALA A 44 13.37 -14.92 9.96
C ALA A 44 12.07 -14.95 9.13
N VAL A 45 11.42 -13.80 8.94
CA VAL A 45 10.21 -13.67 8.11
C VAL A 45 10.52 -14.02 6.66
N ARG A 46 11.62 -13.52 6.08
CA ARG A 46 12.02 -13.85 4.71
C ARG A 46 12.34 -15.33 4.53
N ALA A 47 13.05 -15.93 5.48
CA ALA A 47 13.34 -17.37 5.45
C ALA A 47 12.04 -18.18 5.52
N SER A 48 11.12 -17.83 6.43
CA SER A 48 9.80 -18.46 6.54
C SER A 48 8.97 -18.31 5.25
N ALA A 49 8.95 -17.11 4.66
CA ALA A 49 8.23 -16.86 3.41
C ALA A 49 8.81 -17.64 2.22
N ALA A 50 10.14 -17.81 2.15
CA ALA A 50 10.79 -18.62 1.13
C ALA A 50 10.43 -20.10 1.26
N VAL A 51 10.40 -20.63 2.50
CA VAL A 51 10.00 -22.02 2.76
C VAL A 51 8.52 -22.22 2.42
N ARG A 52 7.62 -21.41 2.99
CA ARG A 52 6.17 -21.55 2.76
C ARG A 52 5.80 -21.37 1.29
N GLY A 53 6.39 -20.39 0.61
CA GLY A 53 6.13 -20.15 -0.81
C GLY A 53 6.59 -21.29 -1.72
N ALA A 54 7.45 -22.20 -1.26
CA ALA A 54 7.86 -23.38 -2.00
C ALA A 54 6.96 -24.60 -1.74
N THR A 55 6.20 -24.62 -0.64
CA THR A 55 5.50 -25.82 -0.17
C THR A 55 3.99 -25.67 -0.06
N GLU A 56 3.48 -24.44 0.04
CA GLU A 56 2.09 -24.14 0.37
C GLU A 56 1.53 -23.07 -0.56
N ASP A 57 0.22 -23.15 -0.84
CA ASP A 57 -0.51 -22.03 -1.40
C ASP A 57 -0.70 -20.96 -0.32
N ARG A 58 -0.09 -19.80 -0.55
CA ARG A 58 -0.07 -18.64 0.37
C ARG A 58 -1.47 -18.12 0.70
N ASP A 59 -2.44 -18.31 -0.18
CA ASP A 59 -3.81 -17.77 -0.05
C ASP A 59 -4.86 -18.85 0.22
N ALA A 60 -4.45 -20.10 0.51
CA ALA A 60 -5.37 -21.19 0.82
C ALA A 60 -6.30 -20.89 2.02
N TRP A 61 -5.83 -20.09 2.96
CA TRP A 61 -6.58 -19.66 4.14
C TRP A 61 -7.80 -18.80 3.78
N LEU A 62 -7.80 -18.10 2.64
CA LEU A 62 -8.93 -17.29 2.15
C LEU A 62 -10.05 -18.12 1.52
N ARG A 63 -9.80 -19.41 1.24
CA ARG A 63 -10.82 -20.32 0.69
C ARG A 63 -11.62 -21.02 1.78
N GLN A 64 -11.20 -20.90 3.04
CA GLN A 64 -11.95 -21.44 4.16
C GLN A 64 -13.18 -20.57 4.46
N PRO A 65 -14.21 -21.09 5.15
CA PRO A 65 -15.32 -20.27 5.60
C PRO A 65 -14.83 -19.14 6.51
N ALA A 66 -15.26 -17.91 6.24
CA ALA A 66 -14.83 -16.75 6.99
C ALA A 66 -15.37 -16.80 8.44
N PRO A 67 -14.51 -16.78 9.47
CA PRO A 67 -14.92 -16.93 10.86
C PRO A 67 -15.53 -15.65 11.48
N TYR A 68 -15.28 -14.47 10.92
CA TYR A 68 -15.70 -13.19 11.52
C TYR A 68 -16.78 -12.51 10.68
N LYS A 69 -17.79 -11.95 11.38
CA LYS A 69 -18.80 -11.09 10.77
C LYS A 69 -18.28 -9.66 10.64
N LEU A 70 -18.54 -9.05 9.48
CA LEU A 70 -18.09 -7.71 9.14
C LEU A 70 -19.15 -7.00 8.32
N ASP A 71 -19.51 -5.79 8.73
CA ASP A 71 -20.13 -4.79 7.86
C ASP A 71 -19.09 -3.71 7.53
N LEU A 72 -18.68 -3.62 6.26
CA LEU A 72 -17.65 -2.67 5.84
C LEU A 72 -18.03 -1.20 6.05
N ARG A 73 -19.32 -0.86 6.12
CA ARG A 73 -19.77 0.53 6.30
C ARG A 73 -19.85 0.92 7.77
N GLU A 74 -20.04 -0.04 8.67
CA GLU A 74 -20.24 0.21 10.11
C GLU A 74 -19.03 -0.21 10.97
N ASP A 75 -18.38 -1.31 10.64
CA ASP A 75 -17.27 -1.88 11.43
C ASP A 75 -15.90 -1.30 11.07
N VAL A 76 -15.80 -0.56 9.96
CA VAL A 76 -14.55 0.01 9.45
C VAL A 76 -14.60 1.53 9.50
N GLY A 77 -13.54 2.14 10.04
CA GLY A 77 -13.31 3.59 9.99
C GLY A 77 -12.35 3.95 8.86
N TYR A 78 -12.73 4.88 7.98
CA TYR A 78 -11.87 5.30 6.86
C TYR A 78 -11.33 6.73 7.08
N LEU A 79 -10.02 6.89 7.00
CA LEU A 79 -9.33 8.17 6.95
C LEU A 79 -8.88 8.43 5.51
N ILE A 80 -9.45 9.45 4.88
CA ILE A 80 -9.06 9.88 3.53
C ILE A 80 -8.17 11.11 3.66
N LYS A 81 -6.92 11.01 3.23
CA LYS A 81 -5.95 12.11 3.22
C LYS A 81 -5.96 12.83 1.87
N THR A 82 -5.87 14.14 1.91
CA THR A 82 -5.76 15.04 0.75
C THR A 82 -4.83 16.21 1.07
N GLY A 83 -4.45 17.00 0.07
CA GLY A 83 -3.81 18.31 0.26
C GLY A 83 -4.53 19.40 -0.52
N TYR A 84 -4.28 20.67 -0.18
CA TYR A 84 -4.93 21.80 -0.85
C TYR A 84 -4.66 21.78 -2.37
N GLY A 85 -3.43 21.39 -2.77
CA GLY A 85 -3.04 21.25 -4.17
C GLY A 85 -3.74 20.10 -4.91
N THR A 86 -4.32 19.14 -4.21
CA THR A 86 -5.01 17.95 -4.76
C THR A 86 -6.50 17.89 -4.44
N ARG A 87 -7.06 18.88 -3.73
CA ARG A 87 -8.45 18.90 -3.23
C ARG A 87 -9.53 18.58 -4.26
N HIS A 88 -9.29 18.89 -5.54
CA HIS A 88 -10.19 18.57 -6.66
C HIS A 88 -10.43 17.05 -6.83
N ARG A 89 -9.60 16.20 -6.23
CA ARG A 89 -9.75 14.74 -6.24
C ARG A 89 -10.72 14.23 -5.20
N VAL A 90 -10.97 14.98 -4.12
CA VAL A 90 -11.86 14.54 -3.02
C VAL A 90 -13.26 14.18 -3.53
N PRO A 91 -13.96 14.99 -4.35
CA PRO A 91 -15.27 14.59 -4.88
C PRO A 91 -15.21 13.31 -5.72
N LEU A 92 -14.14 13.12 -6.50
CA LEU A 92 -13.95 11.92 -7.33
C LEU A 92 -13.77 10.68 -6.46
N GLN A 93 -12.98 10.81 -5.40
CA GLN A 93 -12.69 9.76 -4.45
C GLN A 93 -13.93 9.37 -3.65
N LEU A 94 -14.72 10.34 -3.19
CA LEU A 94 -15.99 10.08 -2.52
C LEU A 94 -16.98 9.37 -3.44
N ALA A 95 -17.12 9.80 -4.69
CA ALA A 95 -18.00 9.12 -5.65
C ALA A 95 -17.60 7.65 -5.86
N ALA A 96 -16.29 7.37 -5.94
CA ALA A 96 -15.79 5.99 -6.05
C ALA A 96 -16.11 5.16 -4.78
N LEU A 97 -15.79 5.69 -3.60
CA LEU A 97 -15.91 4.97 -2.33
C LEU A 97 -17.34 4.92 -1.77
N GLN A 98 -18.23 5.85 -2.11
CA GLN A 98 -19.65 5.79 -1.74
C GLN A 98 -20.46 4.86 -2.64
N GLY A 99 -19.85 4.40 -3.74
CA GLY A 99 -20.46 3.42 -4.63
C GLY A 99 -21.36 4.03 -5.69
N SER A 100 -21.07 5.25 -6.17
CA SER A 100 -21.74 5.83 -7.35
C SER A 100 -21.66 4.93 -8.59
N TYR A 101 -20.77 3.94 -8.57
CA TYR A 101 -20.59 2.92 -9.60
C TYR A 101 -20.71 1.48 -9.04
N GLY A 102 -21.39 1.30 -7.90
CA GLY A 102 -21.50 0.03 -7.17
C GLY A 102 -20.42 -0.18 -6.11
N GLY A 103 -20.68 -1.07 -5.15
CA GLY A 103 -19.67 -1.54 -4.19
C GLY A 103 -19.18 -0.51 -3.17
N GLY A 104 -20.03 0.43 -2.75
CA GLY A 104 -19.66 1.46 -1.76
C GLY A 104 -19.14 0.89 -0.44
N LEU A 105 -18.10 1.54 0.08
CA LEU A 105 -17.39 1.29 1.33
C LEU A 105 -17.77 2.28 2.44
N LEU A 106 -18.07 3.53 2.08
CA LEU A 106 -18.29 4.58 3.07
C LEU A 106 -19.70 4.52 3.67
N GLY A 107 -19.77 4.60 4.99
CA GLY A 107 -20.99 4.87 5.75
C GLY A 107 -21.27 6.37 5.84
N GLU A 108 -21.55 6.85 7.04
CA GLU A 108 -21.81 8.24 7.38
C GLU A 108 -20.52 9.01 7.72
N GLU A 109 -20.42 10.25 7.25
CA GLU A 109 -19.29 11.15 7.58
C GLU A 109 -19.28 11.46 9.08
N GLY A 110 -18.10 11.50 9.70
CA GLY A 110 -17.95 11.71 11.14
C GLY A 110 -18.31 10.50 12.01
N LYS A 111 -18.83 9.42 11.43
CA LYS A 111 -19.13 8.15 12.14
C LYS A 111 -18.36 6.96 11.57
N ASP A 112 -18.25 6.92 10.24
CA ASP A 112 -17.67 5.80 9.50
C ASP A 112 -16.48 6.23 8.64
N TYR A 113 -16.38 7.52 8.29
CA TYR A 113 -15.20 8.08 7.66
C TYR A 113 -14.97 9.56 7.99
N VAL A 114 -13.74 10.01 7.82
CA VAL A 114 -13.34 11.42 7.92
C VAL A 114 -12.36 11.79 6.80
N VAL A 115 -12.40 13.04 6.34
CA VAL A 115 -11.45 13.57 5.35
C VAL A 115 -10.53 14.58 6.02
N VAL A 116 -9.22 14.41 5.86
CA VAL A 116 -8.22 15.27 6.48
C VAL A 116 -7.27 15.87 5.46
N GLY A 117 -6.81 17.08 5.73
CA GLY A 117 -5.89 17.79 4.87
C GLY A 117 -5.00 18.78 5.61
N ASP A 118 -4.39 19.66 4.82
CA ASP A 118 -3.59 20.80 5.26
C ASP A 118 -4.38 22.12 5.15
N TRP A 119 -5.71 22.03 5.08
CA TRP A 119 -6.64 23.15 5.14
C TRP A 119 -7.96 22.71 5.76
N THR A 120 -8.77 23.68 6.16
CA THR A 120 -10.14 23.45 6.60
C THR A 120 -11.09 24.06 5.58
N THR A 121 -12.19 23.37 5.27
CA THR A 121 -13.25 23.98 4.45
C THR A 121 -13.82 25.19 5.16
N VAL A 122 -13.82 26.36 4.50
CA VAL A 122 -14.00 27.66 5.16
C VAL A 122 -15.45 27.91 5.58
N ASP A 123 -16.41 27.42 4.81
CA ASP A 123 -17.83 27.53 5.09
C ASP A 123 -18.63 26.33 4.57
N GLY A 124 -19.95 26.36 4.78
CA GLY A 124 -20.86 25.34 4.27
C GLY A 124 -20.94 25.29 2.73
N LYS A 125 -20.56 26.34 2.00
CA LYS A 125 -20.53 26.34 0.54
C LYS A 125 -19.30 25.61 0.00
N ASP A 126 -18.14 25.85 0.60
CA ASP A 126 -16.88 25.17 0.28
C ASP A 126 -16.97 23.67 0.63
N ALA A 127 -17.48 23.34 1.83
CA ALA A 127 -17.76 21.96 2.20
C ALA A 127 -18.76 21.29 1.24
N LYS A 128 -19.77 22.03 0.76
CA LYS A 128 -20.73 21.51 -0.24
C LYS A 128 -20.08 21.30 -1.62
N ALA A 129 -19.10 22.13 -2.01
CA ALA A 129 -18.36 21.97 -3.26
C ALA A 129 -17.42 20.75 -3.22
N ILE A 130 -16.77 20.51 -2.09
CA ILE A 130 -15.94 19.32 -1.85
C ILE A 130 -16.80 18.06 -1.61
N GLY A 131 -18.00 18.24 -1.08
CA GLY A 131 -18.97 17.20 -0.73
C GLY A 131 -18.95 16.79 0.74
N VAL A 132 -17.91 17.15 1.49
CA VAL A 132 -17.74 16.86 2.92
C VAL A 132 -16.84 17.91 3.60
N PRO A 133 -16.90 18.05 4.93
CA PRO A 133 -15.90 18.79 5.69
C PRO A 133 -14.50 18.20 5.49
N VAL A 134 -13.50 19.05 5.28
CA VAL A 134 -12.08 18.66 5.35
C VAL A 134 -11.49 19.22 6.63
N HIS A 135 -10.89 18.36 7.44
CA HIS A 135 -10.28 18.74 8.72
C HIS A 135 -8.78 19.03 8.54
N ASP A 136 -8.38 20.25 8.91
CA ASP A 136 -6.96 20.63 8.95
C ASP A 136 -6.25 19.98 10.16
N VAL A 137 -5.63 18.83 9.92
CA VAL A 137 -4.93 18.08 10.96
C VAL A 137 -3.53 18.63 11.25
N LEU A 138 -3.02 19.55 10.43
CA LEU A 138 -1.72 20.22 10.69
C LEU A 138 -1.84 21.26 11.81
N LYS A 139 -3.04 21.81 12.04
CA LYS A 139 -3.32 22.63 13.25
C LYS A 139 -3.04 21.86 14.53
N MET A 140 -3.43 20.58 14.57
CA MET A 140 -3.19 19.72 15.74
C MET A 140 -1.70 19.57 16.01
N VAL A 141 -0.85 19.42 14.98
CA VAL A 141 0.61 19.33 15.15
C VAL A 141 1.19 20.59 15.79
N ARG A 142 0.68 21.76 15.38
CA ARG A 142 1.09 23.06 15.92
C ARG A 142 0.65 23.27 17.38
N GLU A 143 -0.50 22.73 17.75
CA GLU A 143 -1.08 22.84 19.11
C GLU A 143 -0.49 21.80 20.07
N TYR A 144 -0.20 20.60 19.58
CA TYR A 144 0.41 19.52 20.34
C TYR A 144 1.88 19.80 20.68
N GLY A 145 2.50 20.78 20.02
CA GLY A 145 3.93 21.04 20.12
C GLY A 145 4.41 22.01 21.18
N ASP A 146 5.42 21.55 21.94
CA ASP A 146 6.16 22.35 22.90
C ASP A 146 7.29 23.12 22.19
N GLY A 147 7.22 24.46 22.19
CA GLY A 147 8.34 25.32 21.81
C GLY A 147 8.73 25.28 20.32
N ASP A 148 10.01 25.01 20.05
CA ASP A 148 10.77 25.20 18.78
C ASP A 148 10.09 24.63 17.50
N TRP A 149 9.06 23.79 17.65
CA TRP A 149 8.34 23.15 16.55
C TRP A 149 7.67 24.19 15.65
N ARG A 150 7.19 25.31 16.22
CA ARG A 150 6.58 26.43 15.45
C ARG A 150 7.56 27.10 14.50
N ALA A 151 8.87 27.01 14.77
CA ALA A 151 9.92 27.54 13.91
C ALA A 151 10.36 26.55 12.82
N HIS A 152 9.88 25.29 12.88
CA HIS A 152 10.25 24.23 11.94
C HIS A 152 9.88 24.60 10.50
N HIS A 153 10.75 24.26 9.54
CA HIS A 153 10.60 24.69 8.15
C HIS A 153 9.30 24.20 7.50
N ARG A 154 8.81 23.00 7.87
CA ARG A 154 7.52 22.47 7.40
C ARG A 154 6.35 23.32 7.88
N LEU A 155 6.38 23.76 9.14
CA LEU A 155 5.30 24.61 9.68
C LEU A 155 5.34 26.02 9.09
N LYS A 156 6.53 26.54 8.72
CA LYS A 156 6.63 27.79 7.94
C LYS A 156 5.96 27.66 6.58
N LYS A 157 6.23 26.58 5.84
CA LYS A 157 5.58 26.30 4.54
C LYS A 157 4.06 26.18 4.68
N TYR A 158 3.60 25.47 5.71
CA TYR A 158 2.18 25.38 6.05
C TYR A 158 1.59 26.77 6.38
N GLN A 159 2.27 27.61 7.16
CA GLN A 159 1.83 28.98 7.42
C GLN A 159 1.72 29.81 6.15
N THR A 160 2.68 29.72 5.22
CA THR A 160 2.60 30.42 3.93
C THR A 160 1.40 29.96 3.11
N LEU A 161 1.13 28.65 3.08
CA LEU A 161 -0.08 28.10 2.46
C LEU A 161 -1.35 28.67 3.10
N GLN A 162 -1.44 28.65 4.44
CA GLN A 162 -2.59 29.17 5.16
C GLN A 162 -2.83 30.66 4.92
N SER A 163 -1.76 31.47 4.85
CA SER A 163 -1.88 32.90 4.55
C SER A 163 -2.46 33.15 3.16
N ALA A 164 -2.03 32.38 2.15
CA ALA A 164 -2.57 32.50 0.79
C ALA A 164 -4.06 32.09 0.74
N ILE A 165 -4.43 31.01 1.43
CA ILE A 165 -5.83 30.56 1.54
C ILE A 165 -6.69 31.65 2.23
N GLN A 166 -6.22 32.20 3.34
CA GLN A 166 -6.95 33.24 4.09
C GLN A 166 -7.09 34.54 3.30
N ALA A 167 -6.12 34.87 2.45
CA ALA A 167 -6.17 36.02 1.56
C ALA A 167 -7.11 35.82 0.35
N GLY A 168 -7.61 34.60 0.12
CA GLY A 168 -8.38 34.25 -1.08
C GLY A 168 -7.53 34.20 -2.36
N ASP A 169 -6.21 34.14 -2.23
CA ASP A 169 -5.27 34.04 -3.35
C ASP A 169 -5.14 32.57 -3.79
N GLU A 170 -6.12 32.15 -4.58
CA GLU A 170 -6.31 30.77 -5.01
C GLU A 170 -5.14 30.25 -5.86
N GLU A 171 -4.60 31.07 -6.76
CA GLU A 171 -3.51 30.69 -7.65
C GLU A 171 -2.23 30.41 -6.84
N THR A 172 -1.87 31.34 -5.94
CA THR A 172 -0.71 31.17 -5.05
C THR A 172 -0.91 29.98 -4.13
N ALA A 173 -2.08 29.83 -3.51
CA ALA A 173 -2.36 28.71 -2.60
C ALA A 173 -2.28 27.35 -3.33
N LEU A 174 -2.78 27.25 -4.56
CA LEU A 174 -2.63 26.06 -5.40
C LEU A 174 -1.17 25.80 -5.78
N GLY A 175 -0.41 26.83 -6.15
CA GLY A 175 1.01 26.73 -6.46
C GLY A 175 1.83 26.23 -5.28
N ILE A 176 1.61 26.79 -4.09
CA ILE A 176 2.24 26.35 -2.85
C ILE A 176 1.82 24.91 -2.55
N GLY A 177 0.51 24.61 -2.53
CA GLY A 177 0.00 23.27 -2.22
C GLY A 177 0.58 22.18 -3.12
N ARG A 178 0.79 22.46 -4.42
CA ARG A 178 1.43 21.52 -5.35
C ARG A 178 2.93 21.34 -5.09
N SER A 179 3.63 22.40 -4.68
CA SER A 179 5.08 22.38 -4.47
C SER A 179 5.50 21.76 -3.12
N VAL A 180 4.74 22.00 -2.04
CA VAL A 180 5.08 21.51 -0.69
C VAL A 180 4.16 20.39 -0.20
N GLY A 181 3.13 20.02 -0.96
CA GLY A 181 2.08 19.10 -0.52
C GLY A 181 2.60 17.75 -0.03
N TRP A 182 3.63 17.20 -0.67
CA TRP A 182 4.23 15.93 -0.25
C TRP A 182 4.96 16.02 1.11
N GLU A 183 5.65 17.13 1.36
CA GLU A 183 6.32 17.37 2.64
C GLU A 183 5.31 17.63 3.77
N LEU A 184 4.20 18.32 3.46
CA LEU A 184 3.10 18.50 4.40
C LEU A 184 2.27 17.23 4.62
N ASP A 185 2.24 16.31 3.65
CA ASP A 185 1.53 15.02 3.80
C ASP A 185 2.12 14.16 4.92
N ALA A 186 3.44 14.22 5.13
CA ALA A 186 4.10 13.51 6.23
C ALA A 186 3.54 13.90 7.61
N LEU A 187 3.10 15.15 7.77
CA LEU A 187 2.51 15.66 9.01
C LEU A 187 1.06 15.19 9.24
N LYS A 188 0.38 14.63 8.24
CA LYS A 188 -1.05 14.29 8.31
C LYS A 188 -1.32 12.96 9.01
N PHE A 189 -0.36 12.03 9.02
CA PHE A 189 -0.59 10.65 9.48
C PHE A 189 -0.87 10.55 10.99
N ALA A 190 0.02 11.06 11.84
CA ALA A 190 -0.15 11.00 13.29
C ALA A 190 -1.43 11.72 13.78
N PRO A 191 -1.66 13.00 13.46
CA PRO A 191 -2.89 13.69 13.88
C PRO A 191 -4.14 13.16 13.17
N GLY A 192 -4.03 12.69 11.92
CA GLY A 192 -5.13 12.05 11.21
C GLY A 192 -5.57 10.75 11.86
N MET A 193 -4.63 9.89 12.28
CA MET A 193 -4.95 8.69 13.06
C MET A 193 -5.58 9.04 14.42
N GLU A 194 -5.11 10.10 15.08
CA GLU A 194 -5.66 10.55 16.36
C GLU A 194 -7.08 11.09 16.22
N LEU A 195 -7.34 11.93 15.22
CA LEU A 195 -8.67 12.42 14.89
C LEU A 195 -9.59 11.24 14.54
N MET A 196 -9.15 10.35 13.65
CA MET A 196 -9.91 9.16 13.24
C MET A 196 -10.31 8.30 14.45
N TYR A 197 -9.37 8.05 15.38
CA TYR A 197 -9.65 7.24 16.57
C TYR A 197 -10.56 7.94 17.57
N LYS A 198 -10.39 9.25 17.79
CA LYS A 198 -11.27 10.01 18.69
C LYS A 198 -12.70 10.10 18.17
N THR A 199 -12.86 10.30 16.86
CA THR A 199 -14.16 10.41 16.21
C THR A 199 -14.84 9.03 16.09
N MET A 200 -14.06 7.97 15.84
CA MET A 200 -14.59 6.62 15.59
C MET A 200 -13.92 5.56 16.49
N PRO A 201 -14.06 5.60 17.82
CA PRO A 201 -13.21 4.82 18.76
C PRO A 201 -13.48 3.30 18.82
N ASN A 202 -14.59 2.82 18.26
CA ASN A 202 -15.05 1.44 18.41
C ASN A 202 -15.06 0.64 17.10
N LYS A 203 -14.28 1.05 16.09
CA LYS A 203 -14.20 0.33 14.83
C LYS A 203 -13.36 -0.93 14.99
N LYS A 204 -13.78 -2.01 14.33
CA LYS A 204 -13.00 -3.27 14.25
C LYS A 204 -11.73 -3.06 13.43
N TRP A 205 -11.80 -2.20 12.42
CA TRP A 205 -10.70 -1.91 11.50
C TRP A 205 -10.64 -0.42 11.16
N TYR A 206 -9.43 0.06 10.88
CA TYR A 206 -9.16 1.43 10.46
C TYR A 206 -8.35 1.40 9.18
N LEU A 207 -8.79 2.14 8.17
CA LEU A 207 -8.14 2.26 6.88
C LEU A 207 -7.63 3.68 6.65
N ILE A 208 -6.37 3.82 6.24
CA ILE A 208 -5.79 5.09 5.78
C ILE A 208 -5.66 5.02 4.26
N LEU A 209 -6.24 6.00 3.57
CA LEU A 209 -6.31 6.10 2.12
C LEU A 209 -5.82 7.47 1.67
N ASP A 210 -5.15 7.54 0.52
CA ASP A 210 -4.92 8.80 -0.20
C ASP A 210 -6.11 9.14 -1.11
N ASP A 211 -6.21 10.40 -1.53
CA ASP A 211 -7.26 10.92 -2.41
C ASP A 211 -7.28 10.34 -3.84
N ASP A 212 -6.30 9.48 -4.18
CA ASP A 212 -6.17 8.77 -5.44
C ASP A 212 -5.97 7.24 -5.25
N THR A 213 -6.40 6.72 -4.09
CA THR A 213 -6.38 5.28 -3.75
C THR A 213 -7.75 4.62 -3.95
N PHE A 214 -7.88 3.63 -4.83
CA PHE A 214 -9.11 2.82 -4.93
C PHE A 214 -8.99 1.52 -4.16
N VAL A 215 -10.09 1.06 -3.54
CA VAL A 215 -10.15 -0.18 -2.78
C VAL A 215 -11.22 -1.11 -3.37
N VAL A 216 -10.83 -2.34 -3.68
CA VAL A 216 -11.71 -3.40 -4.18
C VAL A 216 -12.49 -3.99 -3.00
N LYS A 217 -13.77 -3.59 -2.88
CA LYS A 217 -14.64 -3.95 -1.76
C LYS A 217 -14.71 -5.45 -1.47
N SER A 218 -14.85 -6.28 -2.51
CA SER A 218 -14.97 -7.74 -2.35
C SER A 218 -13.71 -8.36 -1.75
N THR A 219 -12.52 -7.90 -2.17
CA THR A 219 -11.25 -8.34 -1.61
C THR A 219 -11.04 -7.83 -0.19
N LEU A 220 -11.39 -6.57 0.10
CA LEU A 220 -11.32 -6.03 1.46
C LEU A 220 -12.20 -6.85 2.42
N ASN A 221 -13.45 -7.11 2.04
CA ASN A 221 -14.37 -7.94 2.82
C ASN A 221 -13.79 -9.34 3.05
N LEU A 222 -13.28 -9.98 1.99
CA LEU A 222 -12.67 -11.30 2.08
C LEU A 222 -11.53 -11.31 3.09
N LEU A 223 -10.61 -10.35 3.00
CA LEU A 223 -9.44 -10.31 3.88
C LEU A 223 -9.84 -10.10 5.36
N LEU A 224 -10.68 -9.10 5.63
CA LEU A 224 -11.00 -8.68 7.00
C LEU A 224 -11.93 -9.66 7.73
N THR A 225 -12.74 -10.43 7.02
CA THR A 225 -13.59 -11.49 7.62
C THR A 225 -12.81 -12.74 8.04
N HIS A 226 -11.53 -12.84 7.68
CA HIS A 226 -10.63 -13.94 8.06
C HIS A 226 -9.62 -13.58 9.15
N LEU A 227 -9.57 -12.32 9.58
CA LEU A 227 -8.63 -11.83 10.58
C LEU A 227 -9.36 -11.41 11.84
N ASN A 228 -8.78 -11.68 13.01
CA ASN A 228 -9.38 -11.29 14.28
C ASN A 228 -9.04 -9.81 14.58
N PRO A 229 -10.02 -8.88 14.60
CA PRO A 229 -9.75 -7.48 14.88
C PRO A 229 -9.25 -7.21 16.32
N GLU A 230 -9.40 -8.17 17.24
CA GLU A 230 -8.88 -8.09 18.61
C GLU A 230 -7.38 -8.45 18.71
N ASN A 231 -6.76 -8.87 17.60
CA ASN A 231 -5.31 -9.01 17.52
C ASN A 231 -4.70 -7.73 16.89
N PRO A 232 -3.50 -7.30 17.32
CA PRO A 232 -2.86 -6.10 16.78
C PRO A 232 -2.30 -6.34 15.38
N HIS A 233 -3.09 -6.00 14.37
CA HIS A 233 -2.74 -6.09 12.95
C HIS A 233 -2.29 -4.73 12.40
N TYR A 234 -1.20 -4.74 11.64
CA TYR A 234 -0.74 -3.64 10.76
C TYR A 234 -0.40 -4.22 9.39
N ILE A 235 -1.18 -3.87 8.37
CA ILE A 235 -1.23 -4.55 7.08
C ILE A 235 -1.20 -3.53 5.94
N GLY A 236 -0.46 -3.85 4.87
CA GLY A 236 -0.45 -3.06 3.63
C GLY A 236 0.68 -3.48 2.68
N ASN A 237 0.89 -2.70 1.62
CA ASN A 237 1.96 -2.95 0.64
C ASN A 237 3.35 -2.69 1.24
N ALA A 238 4.15 -3.73 1.42
CA ALA A 238 5.40 -3.65 2.16
C ALA A 238 6.57 -3.06 1.37
N VAL A 239 7.03 -1.88 1.79
CA VAL A 239 8.20 -1.16 1.26
C VAL A 239 9.24 -0.90 2.37
N GLY A 240 10.39 -0.31 2.01
CA GLY A 240 11.47 0.00 2.97
C GLY A 240 12.48 -1.14 3.17
N ASP A 241 13.33 -0.99 4.19
CA ASP A 241 14.39 -1.96 4.53
C ASP A 241 14.16 -2.58 5.91
N PHE A 242 15.12 -3.37 6.40
CA PHE A 242 14.98 -4.04 7.69
C PHE A 242 14.82 -3.10 8.88
N ARG A 243 15.24 -1.83 8.79
CA ARG A 243 15.15 -0.84 9.88
C ARG A 243 13.76 -0.20 9.96
N GLY A 244 12.95 -0.37 8.92
CA GLY A 244 11.60 0.16 8.85
C GLY A 244 10.93 -0.39 7.62
N ARG A 245 10.32 -1.57 7.73
CA ARG A 245 9.35 -2.06 6.75
C ARG A 245 8.03 -1.39 7.05
N PHE A 246 7.44 -0.73 6.05
CA PHE A 246 6.22 0.06 6.23
C PHE A 246 5.23 -0.20 5.09
N ALA A 247 3.94 -0.02 5.39
CA ALA A 247 2.88 -0.08 4.40
C ALA A 247 2.89 1.21 3.57
N HIS A 248 3.04 1.11 2.25
CA HIS A 248 2.99 2.25 1.34
C HIS A 248 1.64 2.98 1.42
N GLY A 249 1.66 4.28 1.73
CA GLY A 249 0.46 5.08 2.03
C GLY A 249 -0.59 5.06 0.92
N GLY A 250 -0.14 5.21 -0.33
CA GLY A 250 -1.01 5.19 -1.50
C GLY A 250 -1.63 3.82 -1.82
N SER A 251 -1.13 2.74 -1.22
CA SER A 251 -1.66 1.39 -1.47
C SER A 251 -2.77 0.98 -0.51
N ALA A 252 -3.29 1.90 0.31
CA ALA A 252 -4.08 1.64 1.50
C ALA A 252 -3.28 0.98 2.65
N ILE A 253 -3.51 1.48 3.86
CA ILE A 253 -3.00 0.93 5.11
C ILE A 253 -4.17 0.44 5.94
N ILE A 254 -4.09 -0.78 6.47
CA ILE A 254 -5.11 -1.37 7.35
C ILE A 254 -4.51 -1.56 8.74
N ILE A 255 -5.24 -1.12 9.75
CA ILE A 255 -4.89 -1.22 11.16
C ILE A 255 -6.08 -1.82 11.92
N SER A 256 -5.87 -2.86 12.71
CA SER A 256 -6.93 -3.41 13.58
C SER A 256 -7.36 -2.41 14.66
N GLY A 257 -8.57 -2.57 15.17
CA GLY A 257 -9.04 -1.83 16.34
C GLY A 257 -8.16 -2.02 17.57
N GLU A 258 -7.65 -3.23 17.80
CA GLU A 258 -6.73 -3.46 18.91
C GLU A 258 -5.40 -2.70 18.77
N ALA A 259 -4.80 -2.67 17.58
CA ALA A 259 -3.58 -1.91 17.34
C ALA A 259 -3.77 -0.39 17.59
N MET A 260 -4.90 0.17 17.15
CA MET A 260 -5.23 1.59 17.43
C MET A 260 -5.44 1.84 18.93
N ARG A 261 -6.14 0.92 19.62
CA ARG A 261 -6.34 1.00 21.07
C ARG A 261 -5.01 0.97 21.84
N GLN A 262 -4.07 0.12 21.44
CA GLN A 262 -2.73 0.05 22.04
C GLN A 262 -1.93 1.33 21.79
N LEU A 263 -2.00 1.89 20.57
CA LEU A 263 -1.33 3.14 20.22
C LEU A 263 -1.82 4.31 21.09
N PHE A 264 -3.12 4.56 21.14
CA PHE A 264 -3.66 5.73 21.84
C PHE A 264 -3.70 5.58 23.38
N ARG A 265 -3.43 4.37 23.92
CA ARG A 265 -3.10 4.18 25.34
C ARG A 265 -1.70 4.68 25.70
N ARG A 266 -0.79 4.78 24.75
CA ARG A 266 0.61 5.19 24.93
C ARG A 266 0.84 6.63 24.50
N LYS A 267 0.44 7.57 25.36
CA LYS A 267 0.59 9.02 25.12
C LYS A 267 2.03 9.44 24.81
N ASP A 268 3.01 8.77 25.40
CA ASP A 268 4.43 8.99 25.16
C ASP A 268 4.83 8.65 23.71
N VAL A 269 4.33 7.52 23.18
CA VAL A 269 4.56 7.09 21.79
C VAL A 269 3.86 8.02 20.81
N VAL A 270 2.60 8.40 21.09
CA VAL A 270 1.85 9.38 20.28
C VAL A 270 2.61 10.70 20.23
N ARG A 271 3.03 11.25 21.38
CA ARG A 271 3.82 12.49 21.42
C ARG A 271 5.10 12.40 20.61
N GLN A 272 5.81 11.27 20.71
CA GLN A 272 7.03 11.08 19.94
C GLN A 272 6.76 11.04 18.43
N ALA A 273 5.66 10.41 17.99
CA ALA A 273 5.26 10.39 16.59
C ALA A 273 5.00 11.80 16.03
N TYR A 274 4.38 12.69 16.82
CA TYR A 274 4.21 14.09 16.43
C TYR A 274 5.54 14.80 16.24
N VAL A 275 6.51 14.60 17.14
CA VAL A 275 7.85 15.19 17.00
C VAL A 275 8.56 14.65 15.77
N GLU A 276 8.60 13.32 15.61
CA GLU A 276 9.28 12.65 14.50
C GLU A 276 8.66 13.00 13.15
N SER A 277 7.37 13.33 13.11
CA SER A 277 6.69 13.76 11.88
C SER A 277 7.29 15.03 11.27
N LEU A 278 7.95 15.88 12.07
CA LEU A 278 8.58 17.11 11.59
C LEU A 278 9.73 16.82 10.62
N ASP A 279 10.47 15.73 10.84
CA ASP A 279 11.66 15.39 10.06
C ASP A 279 11.48 14.14 9.18
N GLU A 280 10.52 13.26 9.49
CA GLU A 280 10.29 12.05 8.72
C GLU A 280 9.90 12.38 7.27
N LYS A 281 10.64 11.79 6.33
CA LYS A 281 10.50 12.03 4.90
C LYS A 281 9.24 11.36 4.34
N TRP A 282 8.85 10.22 4.89
CA TRP A 282 7.74 9.41 4.43
C TRP A 282 6.73 9.22 5.58
N GLY A 283 5.57 9.90 5.53
CA GLY A 283 4.60 9.84 6.62
C GLY A 283 4.02 8.44 6.88
N ASP A 284 3.99 7.58 5.87
CA ASP A 284 3.62 6.17 6.00
C ASP A 284 4.71 5.33 6.72
N ARG A 285 6.00 5.69 6.55
CA ARG A 285 7.09 5.17 7.38
C ARG A 285 6.92 5.59 8.84
N LEU A 286 6.46 6.82 9.12
CA LEU A 286 6.17 7.28 10.48
C LEU A 286 5.14 6.36 11.18
N VAL A 287 4.09 5.94 10.45
CA VAL A 287 3.09 5.01 10.98
C VAL A 287 3.78 3.71 11.44
N ALA A 288 4.62 3.13 10.59
CA ALA A 288 5.33 1.90 10.92
C ALA A 288 6.28 2.08 12.10
N THR A 289 7.15 3.09 12.10
CA THR A 289 8.11 3.32 13.20
C THR A 289 7.41 3.60 14.53
N THR A 290 6.23 4.21 14.49
CA THR A 290 5.39 4.40 15.67
C THR A 290 4.87 3.07 16.21
N PHE A 291 4.34 2.19 15.34
CA PHE A 291 3.88 0.85 15.74
C PHE A 291 5.02 -0.07 16.17
N LEU A 292 6.22 0.08 15.59
CA LEU A 292 7.40 -0.68 16.00
C LEU A 292 7.72 -0.47 17.48
N LYS A 293 7.53 0.74 18.03
CA LYS A 293 7.74 1.02 19.48
C LYS A 293 6.79 0.24 20.39
N LEU A 294 5.66 -0.22 19.84
CA LEU A 294 4.66 -1.04 20.53
C LEU A 294 4.85 -2.54 20.27
N GLY A 295 5.84 -2.92 19.44
CA GLY A 295 6.02 -4.30 19.00
C GLY A 295 4.96 -4.79 18.01
N ILE A 296 4.29 -3.85 17.34
CA ILE A 296 3.36 -4.13 16.24
C ILE A 296 4.14 -3.93 14.95
N TYR A 297 4.27 -5.01 14.16
CA TYR A 297 5.10 -5.03 12.97
C TYR A 297 4.22 -5.23 11.73
N LEU A 298 4.67 -4.71 10.59
CA LEU A 298 3.99 -4.94 9.32
C LEU A 298 3.91 -6.44 9.00
N GLU A 299 2.70 -6.91 8.70
CA GLU A 299 2.46 -8.30 8.32
C GLU A 299 2.65 -8.50 6.81
N GLU A 300 3.92 -8.63 6.41
CA GLU A 300 4.32 -8.73 5.00
C GLU A 300 3.69 -9.92 4.26
N ARG A 301 3.17 -10.93 4.97
CA ARG A 301 2.47 -12.08 4.38
C ARG A 301 1.20 -11.70 3.61
N TYR A 302 0.66 -10.51 3.82
CA TYR A 302 -0.52 -10.01 3.12
C TYR A 302 -0.19 -8.95 2.06
N ALA A 303 1.07 -8.53 1.96
CA ALA A 303 1.49 -7.40 1.12
C ALA A 303 1.23 -7.63 -0.38
N HIS A 304 1.18 -8.89 -0.82
CA HIS A 304 0.95 -9.23 -2.23
C HIS A 304 -0.47 -8.94 -2.71
N HIS A 305 -1.43 -8.66 -1.81
CA HIS A 305 -2.77 -8.20 -2.18
C HIS A 305 -2.83 -6.71 -2.52
N PHE A 306 -1.86 -5.91 -2.07
CA PHE A 306 -1.90 -4.46 -2.20
C PHE A 306 -1.08 -4.01 -3.41
N ASN A 307 -1.55 -2.96 -4.08
CA ASN A 307 -0.89 -2.44 -5.28
C ASN A 307 -0.67 -0.93 -5.17
N GLY A 308 0.51 -0.47 -5.62
CA GLY A 308 0.89 0.95 -5.61
C GLY A 308 0.83 1.61 -6.97
N GLU A 309 0.32 0.90 -7.97
CA GLU A 309 0.32 1.30 -9.37
C GLU A 309 -1.12 1.53 -9.85
N ALA A 310 -1.27 2.31 -10.92
CA ALA A 310 -2.53 2.37 -11.65
C ALA A 310 -2.78 1.00 -12.33
N PRO A 311 -4.04 0.61 -12.59
CA PRO A 311 -4.36 -0.70 -13.18
C PRO A 311 -3.58 -1.00 -14.46
N GLU A 312 -3.41 -0.01 -15.33
CA GLU A 312 -2.73 -0.13 -16.62
C GLU A 312 -1.23 -0.42 -16.49
N GLU A 313 -0.61 0.03 -15.41
CA GLU A 313 0.82 -0.14 -15.11
C GLU A 313 1.08 -1.30 -14.15
N THR A 314 0.02 -1.95 -13.66
CA THR A 314 0.09 -2.95 -12.59
C THR A 314 0.89 -4.17 -13.02
N ARG A 315 2.01 -4.42 -12.34
CA ARG A 315 2.91 -5.54 -12.63
C ARG A 315 2.36 -6.87 -12.10
N ILE A 316 1.82 -7.68 -13.01
CA ILE A 316 1.30 -9.01 -12.72
C ILE A 316 2.44 -10.02 -12.80
N THR A 317 2.85 -10.56 -11.66
CA THR A 317 3.90 -11.58 -11.56
C THR A 317 3.31 -12.98 -11.42
N ARG A 318 4.14 -14.01 -11.61
CA ARG A 318 3.74 -15.41 -11.35
C ARG A 318 3.21 -15.62 -9.94
N GLU A 319 3.86 -15.00 -8.95
CA GLU A 319 3.51 -15.15 -7.54
C GLU A 319 2.16 -14.51 -7.19
N LYS A 320 1.80 -13.42 -7.88
CA LYS A 320 0.57 -12.68 -7.59
C LYS A 320 -0.61 -13.11 -8.44
N TYR A 321 -0.38 -13.84 -9.53
CA TYR A 321 -1.38 -14.10 -10.57
C TYR A 321 -2.74 -14.58 -10.04
N CYS A 322 -2.74 -15.50 -9.08
CA CYS A 322 -3.96 -16.08 -8.48
C CYS A 322 -4.47 -15.33 -7.25
N ALA A 323 -3.66 -14.44 -6.67
CA ALA A 323 -4.02 -13.72 -5.45
C ALA A 323 -5.13 -12.70 -5.75
N PRO A 324 -6.02 -12.42 -4.78
CA PRO A 324 -6.94 -11.30 -4.90
C PRO A 324 -6.18 -9.97 -4.73
N ILE A 325 -6.56 -8.94 -5.50
CA ILE A 325 -6.04 -7.58 -5.43
C ILE A 325 -6.99 -6.69 -4.61
N LEU A 326 -6.44 -5.92 -3.68
CA LEU A 326 -7.17 -5.12 -2.70
C LEU A 326 -7.24 -3.65 -3.08
N SER A 327 -6.18 -3.09 -3.67
CA SER A 327 -6.10 -1.66 -3.92
C SER A 327 -5.48 -1.32 -5.28
N PHE A 328 -5.71 -0.09 -5.73
CA PHE A 328 -4.96 0.59 -6.81
C PHE A 328 -4.60 1.98 -6.33
N HIS A 329 -3.56 2.56 -6.89
CA HIS A 329 -3.11 3.91 -6.55
C HIS A 329 -2.93 4.76 -7.81
N SER A 330 -2.57 6.03 -7.62
CA SER A 330 -2.25 6.97 -8.71
C SER A 330 -3.44 7.26 -9.61
N LEU A 331 -4.68 7.11 -9.11
CA LEU A 331 -5.92 7.44 -9.83
C LEU A 331 -6.22 8.94 -9.76
N ARG A 332 -5.34 9.73 -10.37
CA ARG A 332 -5.28 11.19 -10.23
C ARG A 332 -6.28 11.94 -11.11
N THR A 333 -6.99 11.26 -12.00
CA THR A 333 -7.90 11.87 -12.99
C THR A 333 -9.29 11.28 -12.89
N ALA A 334 -10.31 12.08 -13.20
CA ALA A 334 -11.70 11.62 -13.24
C ALA A 334 -11.90 10.43 -14.19
N ALA A 335 -11.18 10.41 -15.32
CA ALA A 335 -11.22 9.30 -16.27
C ALA A 335 -10.70 7.99 -15.66
N ALA A 336 -9.54 8.03 -15.00
CA ALA A 336 -8.95 6.86 -14.35
C ALA A 336 -9.84 6.34 -13.20
N THR A 337 -10.28 7.22 -12.30
CA THR A 337 -11.15 6.87 -11.18
C THR A 337 -12.48 6.29 -11.65
N THR A 338 -13.11 6.91 -12.66
CA THR A 338 -14.38 6.42 -13.23
C THR A 338 -14.19 5.06 -13.91
N ARG A 339 -13.09 4.88 -14.65
CA ARG A 339 -12.80 3.61 -15.34
C ARG A 339 -12.66 2.47 -14.33
N VAL A 340 -11.81 2.64 -13.32
CA VAL A 340 -11.61 1.64 -12.25
C VAL A 340 -12.92 1.34 -11.54
N SER A 341 -13.66 2.37 -11.14
CA SER A 341 -14.93 2.19 -10.43
C SER A 341 -15.94 1.37 -11.26
N LYS A 342 -16.02 1.60 -12.56
CA LYS A 342 -16.91 0.82 -13.45
C LYS A 342 -16.45 -0.62 -13.64
N VAL A 343 -15.14 -0.84 -13.80
CA VAL A 343 -14.57 -2.16 -14.14
C VAL A 343 -14.52 -3.09 -12.93
N VAL A 344 -14.09 -2.60 -11.76
CA VAL A 344 -13.89 -3.43 -10.56
C VAL A 344 -14.79 -3.06 -9.39
N GLY A 345 -15.40 -1.88 -9.37
CA GLY A 345 -16.22 -1.42 -8.23
C GLY A 345 -17.51 -2.23 -8.03
N THR A 346 -18.07 -2.80 -9.10
CA THR A 346 -19.27 -3.66 -9.04
C THR A 346 -18.96 -5.13 -8.70
N ALA A 347 -17.69 -5.49 -8.58
CA ALA A 347 -17.30 -6.88 -8.39
C ALA A 347 -17.82 -7.42 -7.05
N THR A 348 -18.69 -8.43 -7.11
CA THR A 348 -19.22 -9.14 -5.92
C THR A 348 -18.28 -10.23 -5.44
N LYS A 349 -17.35 -10.68 -6.30
CA LYS A 349 -16.28 -11.62 -5.97
C LYS A 349 -14.92 -10.89 -5.95
N PRO A 350 -13.94 -11.38 -5.18
CA PRO A 350 -12.59 -10.83 -5.18
C PRO A 350 -12.00 -10.87 -6.60
N VAL A 351 -11.44 -9.74 -7.04
CA VAL A 351 -10.74 -9.62 -8.33
C VAL A 351 -9.31 -10.12 -8.14
N ARG A 352 -8.81 -10.94 -9.06
CA ARG A 352 -7.45 -11.48 -9.05
C ARG A 352 -6.50 -10.66 -9.92
N TRP A 353 -5.21 -10.67 -9.61
CA TRP A 353 -4.20 -9.97 -10.43
C TRP A 353 -4.21 -10.42 -11.89
N GLY A 354 -4.38 -11.72 -12.16
CA GLY A 354 -4.40 -12.26 -13.51
C GLY A 354 -5.56 -11.76 -14.39
N GLU A 355 -6.67 -11.34 -13.78
CA GLU A 355 -7.87 -10.85 -14.49
C GLU A 355 -7.67 -9.44 -15.04
N LEU A 356 -6.71 -8.67 -14.51
CA LEU A 356 -6.47 -7.28 -14.91
C LEU A 356 -6.09 -7.13 -16.39
N MET A 357 -5.44 -8.14 -16.97
CA MET A 357 -5.08 -8.16 -18.39
C MET A 357 -6.32 -8.06 -19.29
N GLU A 358 -7.42 -8.68 -18.88
CA GLU A 358 -8.68 -8.66 -19.62
C GLU A 358 -9.51 -7.44 -19.22
N LEU A 359 -9.67 -7.20 -17.92
CA LEU A 359 -10.49 -6.12 -17.36
C LEU A 359 -10.05 -4.72 -17.80
N PHE A 360 -8.73 -4.50 -17.89
CA PHE A 360 -8.16 -3.21 -18.24
C PHE A 360 -7.59 -3.17 -19.66
N ARG A 361 -7.89 -4.15 -20.51
CA ARG A 361 -7.48 -4.15 -21.91
C ARG A 361 -7.99 -2.89 -22.63
N PRO A 362 -7.14 -2.16 -23.37
CA PRO A 362 -7.60 -1.03 -24.18
C PRO A 362 -8.58 -1.48 -25.29
N ALA A 363 -9.55 -0.62 -25.60
CA ALA A 363 -10.61 -0.90 -26.57
C ALA A 363 -10.11 -0.95 -28.03
N ALA A 364 -9.02 -0.26 -28.36
CA ALA A 364 -8.43 -0.23 -29.71
C ALA A 364 -7.41 -1.37 -29.91
N ALA A 365 -7.48 -2.02 -31.08
CA ALA A 365 -6.80 -3.27 -31.39
C ALA A 365 -5.25 -3.18 -31.41
N ALA A 366 -4.59 -3.94 -30.54
CA ALA A 366 -3.25 -4.58 -30.65
C ALA A 366 -2.01 -3.78 -31.15
N ARG A 367 -2.13 -2.54 -31.61
CA ARG A 367 -1.03 -1.67 -32.05
C ARG A 367 -0.81 -0.60 -31.01
N GLY A 368 0.42 -0.51 -30.50
CA GLY A 368 0.83 0.55 -29.57
C GLY A 368 0.60 0.28 -28.09
N GLN A 369 0.50 -0.98 -27.67
CA GLN A 369 0.46 -1.38 -26.26
C GLN A 369 1.87 -1.79 -25.79
N ASP A 370 2.18 -1.54 -24.52
CA ASP A 370 3.41 -1.99 -23.87
C ASP A 370 3.06 -2.87 -22.65
N HIS A 371 3.24 -4.18 -22.80
CA HIS A 371 3.02 -5.17 -21.73
C HIS A 371 4.24 -5.36 -20.82
N VAL A 372 5.38 -4.74 -21.13
CA VAL A 372 6.54 -4.71 -20.23
C VAL A 372 6.38 -3.61 -19.19
N GLY A 373 5.83 -2.46 -19.60
CA GLY A 373 5.64 -1.29 -18.75
C GLY A 373 6.96 -0.56 -18.43
N PRO A 374 6.95 0.31 -17.39
CA PRO A 374 8.13 1.10 -17.03
C PRO A 374 9.36 0.24 -16.74
N ALA A 375 10.50 0.59 -17.34
CA ALA A 375 11.75 -0.14 -17.17
C ALA A 375 12.27 -0.07 -15.72
N ASP A 376 12.81 -1.18 -15.23
CA ASP A 376 13.52 -1.25 -13.96
C ASP A 376 14.79 -2.13 -14.07
N LYS A 377 15.42 -2.44 -12.94
CA LYS A 377 16.64 -3.28 -12.88
C LYS A 377 16.46 -4.74 -13.32
N GLN A 378 15.22 -5.25 -13.33
CA GLN A 378 14.89 -6.60 -13.74
C GLN A 378 14.49 -6.68 -15.22
N VAL A 379 14.09 -5.57 -15.85
CA VAL A 379 13.85 -5.55 -17.30
C VAL A 379 15.16 -5.85 -18.04
N ARG A 380 15.11 -6.83 -18.95
CA ARG A 380 16.24 -7.19 -19.82
C ARG A 380 16.04 -6.57 -21.19
N THR A 381 17.12 -6.04 -21.76
CA THR A 381 17.13 -5.56 -23.14
C THR A 381 17.99 -6.49 -23.99
N TRP A 382 17.41 -7.06 -25.03
CA TRP A 382 18.10 -7.82 -26.06
C TRP A 382 18.24 -6.96 -27.32
N GLY A 383 19.47 -6.61 -27.70
CA GLY A 383 19.76 -5.88 -28.93
C GLY A 383 19.87 -6.78 -30.16
N LEU A 384 20.03 -6.16 -31.34
CA LEU A 384 20.18 -6.84 -32.64
C LEU A 384 18.98 -7.73 -33.00
N VAL A 385 17.79 -7.36 -32.52
CA VAL A 385 16.54 -8.05 -32.82
C VAL A 385 15.90 -7.33 -33.98
N LYS A 386 15.78 -7.99 -35.15
CA LYS A 386 15.30 -7.36 -36.39
C LYS A 386 13.78 -7.45 -36.59
N LYS A 387 13.12 -8.37 -35.89
CA LYS A 387 11.69 -8.65 -36.04
C LYS A 387 11.01 -8.88 -34.69
N ALA A 388 9.75 -8.47 -34.59
CA ALA A 388 8.92 -8.73 -33.40
C ALA A 388 8.79 -10.25 -33.11
N SER A 389 8.73 -11.09 -34.14
CA SER A 389 8.67 -12.56 -33.97
C SER A 389 9.94 -13.15 -33.33
N ASP A 390 11.11 -12.53 -33.54
CA ASP A 390 12.35 -12.93 -32.86
C ASP A 390 12.29 -12.54 -31.38
N CYS A 391 11.79 -11.34 -31.06
CA CYS A 391 11.54 -10.90 -29.68
C CYS A 391 10.56 -11.84 -28.96
N GLN A 392 9.46 -12.21 -29.63
CA GLN A 392 8.49 -13.18 -29.15
C GLN A 392 9.15 -14.52 -28.85
N ARG A 393 9.88 -15.12 -29.81
CA ARG A 393 10.55 -16.41 -29.62
C ARG A 393 11.54 -16.36 -28.46
N LYS A 394 12.30 -15.27 -28.33
CA LYS A 394 13.25 -15.09 -27.22
C LYS A 394 12.56 -15.11 -25.86
N CYS A 395 11.39 -14.48 -25.74
CA CYS A 395 10.62 -14.49 -24.51
C CYS A 395 9.93 -15.83 -24.26
N GLU A 396 9.16 -16.30 -25.24
CA GLU A 396 8.21 -17.39 -25.08
C GLU A 396 8.85 -18.78 -25.13
N VAL A 397 10.01 -18.90 -25.78
CA VAL A 397 10.74 -20.15 -25.94
C VAL A 397 12.08 -20.12 -25.20
N GLU A 398 13.01 -19.24 -25.60
CA GLU A 398 14.39 -19.23 -25.09
C GLU A 398 14.46 -18.87 -23.60
N ASN A 399 13.56 -18.00 -23.12
CA ASN A 399 13.52 -17.51 -21.73
C ASN A 399 12.19 -17.82 -21.04
N SER A 400 11.47 -18.86 -21.47
CA SER A 400 10.08 -19.15 -21.09
C SER A 400 9.79 -19.28 -19.58
N LYS A 401 10.78 -19.64 -18.78
CA LYS A 401 10.68 -19.74 -17.31
C LYS A 401 10.66 -18.37 -16.65
N TRP A 402 11.42 -17.43 -17.18
CA TRP A 402 11.59 -16.09 -16.61
C TRP A 402 10.68 -15.06 -17.29
N CYS A 403 10.62 -15.04 -18.61
CA CYS A 403 9.93 -14.01 -19.37
C CYS A 403 8.41 -14.19 -19.37
N LEU A 404 7.68 -13.15 -18.95
CA LEU A 404 6.23 -13.06 -19.01
C LEU A 404 5.75 -12.05 -20.06
N ALA A 405 6.45 -10.94 -20.28
CA ALA A 405 6.11 -9.97 -21.32
C ALA A 405 7.33 -9.49 -22.11
N TRP A 406 7.10 -9.05 -23.33
CA TRP A 406 8.10 -8.54 -24.26
C TRP A 406 7.57 -7.35 -25.06
N THR A 407 8.45 -6.40 -25.36
CA THR A 407 8.15 -5.22 -26.18
C THR A 407 9.29 -4.99 -27.17
N TYR A 408 8.98 -5.03 -28.45
CA TYR A 408 9.88 -4.82 -29.57
C TYR A 408 9.81 -3.36 -30.06
N ASP A 409 10.96 -2.70 -30.13
CA ASP A 409 11.13 -1.37 -30.71
C ASP A 409 11.86 -1.49 -32.06
N ALA A 410 11.13 -1.27 -33.15
CA ALA A 410 11.66 -1.41 -34.50
C ALA A 410 12.74 -0.36 -34.83
N ARG A 411 12.71 0.83 -34.21
CA ARG A 411 13.70 1.89 -34.47
C ARG A 411 15.04 1.57 -33.82
N LYS A 412 15.02 0.86 -32.69
CA LYS A 412 16.22 0.49 -31.93
C LYS A 412 16.74 -0.90 -32.23
N GLU A 413 16.02 -1.68 -33.06
CA GLU A 413 16.27 -3.11 -33.27
C GLU A 413 16.49 -3.85 -31.94
N ALA A 414 15.65 -3.54 -30.95
CA ALA A 414 15.81 -3.99 -29.58
C ALA A 414 14.50 -4.51 -29.00
N CYS A 415 14.63 -5.50 -28.12
CA CYS A 415 13.53 -6.16 -27.42
C CYS A 415 13.72 -5.96 -25.92
N GLN A 416 12.73 -5.39 -25.26
CA GLN A 416 12.65 -5.37 -23.80
C GLN A 416 11.83 -6.56 -23.35
N ALA A 417 12.22 -7.19 -22.24
CA ALA A 417 11.54 -8.33 -21.67
C ALA A 417 11.49 -8.21 -20.14
N SER A 418 10.43 -8.74 -19.53
CA SER A 418 10.25 -8.68 -18.07
C SER A 418 9.68 -9.98 -17.50
N PRO A 419 9.90 -10.23 -16.19
CA PRO A 419 9.32 -11.35 -15.47
C PRO A 419 7.90 -11.08 -14.94
N TRP A 420 7.23 -10.05 -15.45
CA TRP A 420 5.84 -9.72 -15.21
C TRP A 420 5.16 -9.37 -16.53
N MET A 421 3.87 -9.08 -16.47
CA MET A 421 3.13 -8.42 -17.55
C MET A 421 2.28 -7.31 -16.95
N VAL A 422 2.07 -6.25 -17.70
CA VAL A 422 1.12 -5.18 -17.36
C VAL A 422 -0.04 -5.19 -18.35
N PRO A 423 -1.26 -4.78 -17.96
CA PRO A 423 -2.37 -4.61 -18.90
C PRO A 423 -2.00 -3.67 -20.05
N GLY A 424 -1.18 -2.65 -19.75
CA GLY A 424 -0.59 -1.72 -20.70
C GLY A 424 -1.38 -0.41 -20.75
N ALA A 425 -0.67 0.70 -20.74
CA ALA A 425 -1.21 2.01 -21.08
C ALA A 425 -1.13 2.27 -22.59
N ASP A 426 -2.00 3.12 -23.11
CA ASP A 426 -1.93 3.58 -24.49
C ASP A 426 -0.64 4.40 -24.72
N GLY A 427 -0.11 4.41 -25.95
CA GLY A 427 0.96 5.35 -26.35
C GLY A 427 2.33 4.73 -26.68
N ALA A 428 2.43 3.41 -26.87
CA ALA A 428 3.65 2.77 -27.38
C ALA A 428 3.73 2.80 -28.92
N GLU A 429 3.59 3.97 -29.52
CA GLU A 429 3.68 4.14 -30.98
C GLU A 429 4.98 3.57 -31.56
N GLY A 430 4.85 2.79 -32.64
CA GLY A 430 6.00 2.16 -33.31
C GLY A 430 6.58 0.94 -32.59
N LYS A 431 5.99 0.49 -31.48
CA LYS A 431 6.37 -0.74 -30.77
C LYS A 431 5.33 -1.85 -31.00
N VAL A 432 5.81 -3.09 -30.93
CA VAL A 432 4.99 -4.30 -30.92
C VAL A 432 5.24 -5.04 -29.61
N SER A 433 4.20 -5.35 -28.86
CA SER A 433 4.32 -5.99 -27.55
C SER A 433 3.46 -7.24 -27.45
N GLY A 434 3.82 -8.12 -26.52
CA GLY A 434 3.09 -9.34 -26.24
C GLY A 434 3.47 -9.92 -24.88
N TYR A 435 2.78 -10.98 -24.49
CA TYR A 435 3.06 -11.73 -23.28
C TYR A 435 2.99 -13.24 -23.55
N ASN A 436 3.73 -13.99 -22.74
CA ASN A 436 3.92 -15.43 -22.89
C ASN A 436 2.64 -16.20 -22.59
N LYS A 437 1.85 -16.49 -23.63
CA LYS A 437 0.53 -17.13 -23.53
C LYS A 437 0.58 -18.49 -22.83
N GLU A 438 1.60 -19.29 -23.09
CA GLU A 438 1.75 -20.61 -22.45
C GLU A 438 2.15 -20.50 -20.97
N ALA A 439 2.92 -19.47 -20.59
CA ALA A 439 3.12 -19.16 -19.18
C ALA A 439 1.82 -18.73 -18.50
N VAL A 440 1.01 -17.89 -19.15
CA VAL A 440 -0.30 -17.44 -18.62
C VAL A 440 -1.25 -18.62 -18.42
N LYS A 441 -1.40 -19.50 -19.42
CA LYS A 441 -2.23 -20.72 -19.29
C LYS A 441 -1.83 -21.58 -18.10
N ARG A 442 -0.51 -21.78 -17.89
CA ARG A 442 0.00 -22.54 -16.74
C ARG A 442 -0.33 -21.88 -15.40
N MET A 443 -0.21 -20.55 -15.31
CA MET A 443 -0.57 -19.82 -14.09
C MET A 443 -2.08 -19.90 -13.83
N GLN A 444 -2.90 -19.72 -14.86
CA GLN A 444 -4.35 -19.82 -14.77
C GLN A 444 -4.82 -21.21 -14.31
N ALA A 445 -4.23 -22.27 -14.85
CA ALA A 445 -4.50 -23.65 -14.42
C ALA A 445 -4.13 -23.90 -12.94
N GLY A 446 -3.17 -23.15 -12.41
CA GLY A 446 -2.73 -23.24 -11.01
C GLY A 446 -3.60 -22.47 -10.01
N CYS A 447 -4.61 -21.71 -10.45
CA CYS A 447 -5.48 -20.92 -9.57
C CYS A 447 -6.74 -21.66 -9.08
N ALA A 448 -6.80 -22.98 -9.30
CA ALA A 448 -7.93 -23.85 -8.99
C ALA A 448 -8.10 -24.10 -7.49
#